data_AF-A0A7T0PCF2-F1
#
_entry.id   AF-A0A7T0PCF2-F1
#
_cell.length_a   1.000
_cell.length_b   1.000
_cell.length_c   1.000
_cell.angle_alpha   90.00
_cell.angle_beta   90.00
_cell.angle_gamma   90.00
#
_symmetry.space_group_name_H-M   'P 1'
#
loop_
_entity.id
_entity.type
_entity.pdbx_description
1 polymer ?
#
loop_
_entity_poly.entity_id
_entity_poly.type
_entity_poly.pdbx_seq_one_letter_code
_entity_poly.pdbx_strand_id
1 'polypeptide(L)' 'MSTSALFLLVLFIVVVWGGLGLSAVLLARSDDNTTGELGNAPGTDDETLMHRVHA' A
#
# COMPACT_ATOMS: atom_id res chain seq x y z
N MET A 1 8.03 -33.18 15.90
CA MET A 1 7.94 -32.24 14.75
C MET A 1 8.95 -32.69 13.71
N SER A 2 8.57 -32.81 12.43
CA SER A 2 9.54 -33.18 11.38
C SER A 2 10.37 -31.97 10.96
N THR A 3 11.62 -32.19 10.56
CA THR A 3 12.50 -31.13 10.04
C THR A 3 11.88 -30.41 8.83
N SER A 4 11.14 -31.15 8.00
CA SER A 4 10.38 -30.58 6.87
C SER A 4 9.33 -29.56 7.30
N ALA A 5 8.65 -29.77 8.42
CA ALA A 5 7.65 -28.83 8.93
C ALA A 5 8.29 -27.50 9.39
N LEU A 6 9.50 -27.55 9.96
CA LEU A 6 10.24 -26.35 10.34
C LEU A 6 10.67 -25.53 9.11
N PHE A 7 11.13 -26.18 8.04
CA PHE A 7 11.47 -25.48 6.80
C PHE A 7 10.26 -24.78 6.19
N LEU A 8 9.11 -25.46 6.15
CA LEU A 8 7.87 -24.85 5.64
C LEU A 8 7.39 -23.69 6.50
N LEU A 9 7.54 -23.78 7.83
CA LEU A 9 7.21 -22.69 8.74
C LEU A 9 8.10 -21.46 8.50
N VAL A 10 9.41 -21.65 8.37
CA VAL A 10 10.34 -20.54 8.10
C VAL A 10 10.04 -19.92 6.73
N LEU A 11 9.81 -20.75 5.71
CA LEU A 11 9.43 -20.26 4.38
C LEU A 11 8.14 -19.44 4.41
N PHE A 12 7.11 -19.93 5.12
CA PHE A 12 5.86 -19.20 5.32
C PHE A 12 6.12 -17.84 5.98
N ILE A 13 6.93 -17.79 7.02
CA ILE A 13 7.23 -16.55 7.73
C ILE A 13 7.95 -15.57 6.79
N VAL A 14 8.99 -16.02 6.08
CA VAL A 14 9.76 -15.17 5.18
C VAL A 14 8.90 -14.63 4.04
N VAL A 15 8.07 -15.48 3.43
CA VAL A 15 7.24 -15.07 2.27
C VAL A 15 6.11 -14.14 2.71
N VAL A 16 5.35 -14.52 3.74
CA VAL A 16 4.17 -13.74 4.17
C VAL A 16 4.60 -12.48 4.91
N TRP A 17 5.41 -12.60 5.95
CA TRP A 17 5.81 -11.42 6.74
C TRP A 17 6.81 -10.56 6.00
N GLY A 18 7.73 -11.16 5.23
CA GLY A 18 8.65 -10.40 4.38
C GLY A 18 7.92 -9.67 3.25
N GLY A 19 7.00 -10.34 2.56
CA GLY A 19 6.19 -9.73 1.52
C GLY A 19 5.29 -8.61 2.07
N LEU A 20 4.65 -8.85 3.23
CA LEU A 20 3.84 -7.84 3.90
C LEU A 20 4.67 -6.62 4.33
N GLY A 21 5.81 -6.85 4.98
CA GLY A 21 6.70 -5.78 5.43
C GLY A 21 7.24 -4.95 4.27
N LEU A 22 7.68 -5.59 3.18
CA LEU A 22 8.13 -4.90 1.98
C LEU A 22 7.01 -4.07 1.35
N SER A 23 5.82 -4.67 1.20
CA SER A 23 4.65 -3.97 0.64
C SER A 23 4.25 -2.76 1.47
N ALA A 24 4.26 -2.89 2.81
CA ALA A 24 3.98 -1.78 3.71
C ALA A 24 5.00 -0.64 3.59
N VAL A 25 6.30 -0.97 3.47
CA VAL A 25 7.36 0.05 3.27
C VAL A 25 7.20 0.75 1.93
N LEU A 26 6.89 0.01 0.86
CA LEU A 26 6.65 0.60 -0.46
C LEU A 26 5.42 1.51 -0.44
N LEU A 27 4.33 1.05 0.19
CA LEU A 27 3.11 1.83 0.34
C LEU A 27 3.34 3.10 1.14
N ALA A 28 4.07 3.03 2.26
CA ALA A 28 4.39 4.20 3.09
C ALA A 28 5.30 5.23 2.38
N ARG A 29 5.96 4.83 1.29
CA ARG A 29 6.78 5.72 0.44
C ARG A 29 6.03 6.21 -0.80
N SER A 30 4.80 5.76 -1.00
CA SER A 30 3.91 6.27 -2.03
C SER A 30 3.30 7.59 -1.57
N ASP A 31 3.24 8.59 -2.45
CA ASP A 31 2.53 9.84 -2.19
C ASP A 31 1.14 9.76 -2.82
N ASP A 32 0.11 9.69 -1.97
CA ASP A 32 -1.30 9.57 -2.36
C ASP A 32 -1.76 10.71 -3.29
N ASN A 33 -1.12 11.89 -3.23
CA ASN A 33 -1.46 13.01 -4.11
C ASN A 33 -0.97 12.81 -5.55
N THR A 34 0.04 11.97 -5.75
CA THR A 34 0.66 11.74 -7.06
C THR A 34 0.41 10.35 -7.61
N THR A 35 -0.14 9.45 -6.78
CA THR A 35 -0.46 8.08 -7.18
C THR A 35 -1.92 7.90 -7.55
N GLY A 36 -2.18 7.10 -8.59
CA GLY A 36 -3.52 6.84 -9.11
C GLY A 36 -4.00 7.84 -10.17
N GLU A 37 -5.18 7.58 -10.74
CA GLU A 37 -5.79 8.39 -11.80
C GLU A 37 -6.18 9.79 -11.30
N LEU A 38 -6.56 9.90 -10.02
CA LEU A 38 -7.04 11.12 -9.40
C LEU A 38 -5.92 12.12 -9.06
N GLY A 39 -4.66 11.69 -8.95
CA GLY A 39 -3.55 12.60 -8.69
C GLY A 39 -3.25 13.57 -9.84
N ASN A 40 -3.69 13.24 -11.07
CA ASN A 40 -3.51 14.08 -12.26
C ASN A 40 -4.83 14.51 -12.91
N ALA A 41 -5.97 14.08 -12.36
CA ALA A 41 -7.27 14.42 -12.93
C ALA A 41 -7.60 15.90 -12.64
N PRO A 42 -8.18 16.64 -13.60
CA PRO A 42 -8.58 18.02 -13.35
C PRO A 42 -9.69 18.11 -12.31
N GLY A 43 -9.50 18.94 -11.27
CA GLY A 43 -10.53 19.26 -10.27
C GLY A 43 -10.75 18.18 -9.21
N THR A 44 -9.77 17.29 -9.02
CA THR A 44 -9.71 16.33 -7.91
C THR A 44 -8.74 16.77 -6.81
N ASP A 45 -8.17 17.97 -6.92
CA ASP A 45 -7.42 18.65 -5.87
C ASP A 45 -8.33 19.12 -4.72
N ASP A 46 -7.75 19.25 -3.53
CA ASP A 46 -8.46 19.64 -2.30
C ASP A 46 -9.23 20.95 -2.46
N GLU A 47 -8.61 21.97 -3.08
CA GLU A 47 -9.21 23.29 -3.29
C GLU A 47 -10.51 23.18 -4.11
N THR A 48 -10.49 22.42 -5.20
CA THR A 48 -11.65 22.22 -6.06
C THR A 48 -12.75 21.38 -5.39
N LEU A 49 -12.39 20.34 -4.65
CA LEU A 49 -13.36 19.45 -3.99
C LEU A 49 -14.05 20.14 -2.80
N MET A 50 -13.30 20.89 -2.00
CA MET A 50 -13.86 21.66 -0.88
C MET A 50 -14.87 22.71 -1.37
N HIS A 51 -14.64 23.30 -2.55
CA HIS A 51 -15.55 24.29 -3.10
C HIS A 51 -16.86 23.68 -3.66
N ARG A 52 -16.83 22.44 -4.17
CA ARG A 52 -18.05 21.75 -4.65
C ARG A 52 -18.97 21.25 -3.54
N VAL A 53 -18.43 20.84 -2.39
CA VAL A 53 -19.24 20.29 -1.28
C VAL A 53 -20.12 21.35 -0.60
N HIS A 54 -19.74 22.62 -0.70
CA HIS A 54 -20.46 23.75 -0.11
C HIS A 54 -21.29 24.57 -1.11
N ALA A 55 -21.45 24.08 -2.35
CA ALA A 55 -22.23 24.71 -3.42
C ALA A 55 -23.64 24.12 -3.55
#